data_AF-A0A925WQJ8-F1
#
_entry.id   AF-A0A925WQJ8-F1
#
_cell.length_a   1.000
_cell.length_b   1.000
_cell.length_c   1.000
_cell.angle_alpha   90.00
_cell.angle_beta   90.00
_cell.angle_gamma   90.00
#
_symmetry.space_group_name_H-M   'P 1'
#
loop_
_entity.id
_entity.type
_entity.pdbx_description
1 polymer ?
#
loop_
_entity_poly.entity_id
_entity_poly.type
_entity_poly.pdbx_seq_one_letter_code
_entity_poly.pdbx_strand_id
1 'polypeptide(L)'
;MQIVCALLLFVIGGAIGMRAPDFDQVLRWSPVLMHRSLLTHSFFFPLLLCLNLVAPKVARTLGLVSQQERQEFARDAPARWFIMGISLAIAVHLCFDLFPRSWGGYARIHVPLYGWTTPLLSQLWLLASAFVCLRIACTLMRRIEEFFLSFFGIVVAFAVAASAQPHLAFFAVIPLTVLGFIAFVLPGGSRPRFARKGTAVITDWQ
;
A
#
# COMPACT_ATOMS: atom_id res chain seq x y z
N MET A 1 18.02 -6.39 -16.82
CA MET A 1 18.30 -5.37 -15.79
C MET A 1 17.04 -4.75 -15.20
N GLN A 2 16.09 -4.24 -16.01
CA GLN A 2 14.89 -3.54 -15.51
C GLN A 2 13.97 -4.37 -14.60
N ILE A 3 13.73 -5.65 -14.90
CA ILE A 3 12.90 -6.54 -14.05
C ILE A 3 13.55 -6.78 -12.70
N VAL A 4 14.87 -6.97 -12.68
CA VAL A 4 15.63 -7.17 -11.43
C VAL A 4 15.55 -5.91 -10.57
N CYS A 5 15.76 -4.73 -11.15
CA CYS A 5 15.59 -3.46 -10.43
C CYS A 5 14.16 -3.30 -9.87
N ALA A 6 13.14 -3.61 -10.67
CA ALA A 6 11.75 -3.56 -10.25
C ALA A 6 11.47 -4.50 -9.06
N LEU A 7 11.94 -5.75 -9.14
CA LEU A 7 11.80 -6.72 -8.06
C LEU A 7 12.54 -6.27 -6.79
N LEU A 8 13.78 -5.80 -6.93
CA LEU A 8 14.56 -5.29 -5.80
C LEU A 8 13.84 -4.13 -5.11
N LEU A 9 13.32 -3.17 -5.88
CA LEU A 9 12.60 -2.03 -5.32
C LEU A 9 11.28 -2.42 -4.68
N PHE A 10 10.56 -3.38 -5.24
CA PHE A 10 9.37 -3.95 -4.63
C PHE A 10 9.70 -4.61 -3.28
N VAL A 11 10.76 -5.42 -3.22
CA VAL A 11 11.21 -6.10 -2.00
C VAL A 11 11.72 -5.10 -0.96
N ILE A 12 12.53 -4.11 -1.36
CA ILE A 12 13.01 -3.03 -0.48
C ILE A 12 11.81 -2.23 0.05
N GLY A 13 10.86 -1.88 -0.81
CA GLY A 13 9.62 -1.22 -0.42
C GLY A 13 8.86 -2.02 0.61
N GLY A 14 8.68 -3.33 0.39
CA GLY A 14 8.04 -4.23 1.35
C GLY A 14 8.78 -4.31 2.69
N ALA A 15 10.11 -4.45 2.67
CA ALA A 15 10.93 -4.53 3.87
C ALA A 15 10.87 -3.23 4.70
N ILE A 16 10.89 -2.07 4.03
CA ILE A 16 10.69 -0.77 4.69
C ILE A 16 9.25 -0.66 5.21
N GLY A 17 8.26 -1.10 4.44
CA GLY A 17 6.84 -1.00 4.82
C GLY A 17 6.47 -1.80 6.05
N MET A 18 7.10 -2.97 6.25
CA MET A 18 6.96 -3.75 7.48
C MET A 18 7.54 -3.08 8.73
N ARG A 19 8.37 -2.04 8.57
CA ARG A 19 9.02 -1.33 9.67
C ARG A 19 8.57 0.11 9.80
N ALA A 20 7.94 0.67 8.76
CA ALA A 20 7.57 2.08 8.69
C ALA A 20 6.56 2.49 9.79
N PRO A 21 5.50 1.71 10.10
CA PRO A 21 4.60 2.06 11.20
C PRO A 21 5.32 2.15 12.54
N ASP A 22 6.23 1.21 12.81
CA ASP A 22 7.01 1.13 14.04
C ASP A 22 8.21 2.10 14.09
N PHE A 23 8.42 2.93 13.08
CA PHE A 23 9.48 3.94 13.13
C PHE A 23 9.28 4.94 14.28
N ASP A 24 8.03 5.15 14.71
CA ASP A 24 7.72 5.94 15.91
C ASP A 24 8.39 5.39 17.18
N GLN A 25 8.70 4.10 17.22
CA GLN A 25 9.33 3.47 18.37
C GLN A 25 10.77 3.94 18.59
N VAL A 26 11.44 4.44 17.55
CA VAL A 26 12.81 4.98 17.63
C VAL A 26 12.82 6.34 18.33
N LEU A 27 11.72 7.10 18.21
CA LEU A 27 11.57 8.47 18.71
C LEU A 27 10.62 8.56 19.92
N ARG A 28 10.49 7.48 20.69
CA ARG A 28 9.60 7.36 21.88
C ARG A 28 9.76 8.46 22.93
N TRP A 29 10.90 9.15 22.95
CA TRP A 29 11.19 10.26 23.85
C TRP A 29 10.50 11.57 23.46
N SER A 30 9.98 11.67 22.24
CA SER A 30 9.25 12.84 21.74
C SER A 30 7.75 12.72 22.02
N PRO A 31 7.09 13.78 22.52
CA PRO A 31 5.63 13.82 22.68
C PRO A 31 4.87 13.77 21.32
N VAL A 32 5.61 13.83 20.20
CA VAL A 32 5.05 13.82 18.83
C VAL A 32 5.00 12.40 18.24
N LEU A 33 5.97 11.54 18.56
CA LEU A 33 6.12 10.20 17.99
C LEU A 33 6.11 9.14 19.10
N MET A 34 4.97 9.06 19.77
CA MET A 34 4.64 7.95 20.67
C MET A 34 4.25 6.71 19.84
N HIS A 35 4.41 5.51 20.42
CA HIS A 35 4.04 4.25 19.77
C HIS A 35 2.58 4.29 19.27
N ARG A 36 2.36 3.85 18.03
CA ARG A 36 1.08 3.95 17.31
C ARG A 36 0.67 5.39 17.03
N SER A 37 1.61 6.21 16.54
CA SER A 37 1.31 7.58 16.12
C SER A 37 0.34 7.59 14.94
N LEU A 38 -0.58 8.56 14.95
CA LEU A 38 -1.51 8.83 13.85
C LEU A 38 -0.78 8.97 12.51
N LEU A 39 0.47 9.46 12.52
CA LEU A 39 1.24 9.69 11.30
C LEU A 39 1.88 8.40 10.77
N THR A 40 2.50 7.61 11.64
CA THR A 40 3.26 6.41 11.23
C THR A 40 2.35 5.22 10.95
N HIS A 41 1.29 5.05 11.75
CA HIS A 41 0.28 4.01 11.57
C HIS A 41 -0.86 4.50 10.65
N SER A 42 -0.48 5.09 9.52
CA SER A 42 -1.42 5.61 8.54
C SER A 42 -1.02 5.32 7.10
N PHE A 43 -1.96 5.58 6.20
CA PHE A 43 -1.72 5.60 4.77
C PHE A 43 -0.96 6.85 4.29
N PHE A 44 -0.61 7.81 5.15
CA PHE A 44 -0.01 9.07 4.70
C PHE A 44 1.32 8.87 4.00
N PHE A 45 2.18 7.97 4.47
CA PHE A 45 3.46 7.70 3.81
C PHE A 45 3.31 7.18 2.38
N PRO A 46 2.59 6.07 2.12
CA PRO A 46 2.36 5.61 0.75
C PRO A 46 1.52 6.60 -0.07
N LEU A 47 0.59 7.33 0.54
CA LEU A 47 -0.20 8.34 -0.16
C LEU A 47 0.67 9.51 -0.64
N LEU A 48 1.55 10.07 0.20
CA LEU A 48 2.43 11.17 -0.20
C LEU A 48 3.38 10.74 -1.33
N LEU A 49 3.94 9.54 -1.24
CA LEU A 49 4.77 8.98 -2.33
C LEU A 49 3.94 8.80 -3.61
N CYS A 50 2.71 8.28 -3.49
CA CYS A 50 1.80 8.11 -4.62
C CYS A 50 1.36 9.46 -5.21
N LEU A 51 1.10 10.48 -4.39
CA LEU A 51 0.76 11.83 -4.83
C LEU A 51 1.92 12.46 -5.61
N ASN A 52 3.17 12.27 -5.19
CA ASN A 52 4.31 12.70 -6.03
C ASN A 52 4.34 11.97 -7.39
N LEU A 53 3.84 10.73 -7.45
CA LEU A 53 3.65 9.99 -8.70
C LEU A 53 2.35 10.32 -9.48
N VAL A 54 1.38 10.99 -8.87
CA VAL A 54 0.03 11.22 -9.43
C VAL A 54 -0.29 12.70 -9.63
N ALA A 55 0.38 13.61 -8.92
CA ALA A 55 0.29 15.06 -9.06
C ALA A 55 0.42 15.53 -10.52
N PRO A 56 1.34 15.01 -11.34
CA PRO A 56 1.37 15.36 -12.76
C PRO A 56 0.21 14.76 -13.58
N LYS A 57 -0.56 13.79 -13.08
CA LYS A 57 -1.85 13.39 -13.69
C LYS A 57 -2.96 14.43 -13.45
N VAL A 58 -2.94 15.12 -12.31
CA VAL A 58 -3.86 16.23 -12.01
C VAL A 58 -3.44 17.48 -12.79
N ALA A 59 -2.15 17.80 -12.80
CA ALA A 59 -1.60 18.87 -13.64
C ALA A 59 -1.88 18.64 -15.14
N ARG A 60 -1.93 17.37 -15.58
CA ARG A 60 -2.37 16.95 -16.92
C ARG A 60 -3.84 17.26 -17.21
N THR A 61 -4.77 16.98 -16.29
CA THR A 61 -6.19 17.36 -16.46
C THR A 61 -6.36 18.87 -16.56
N LEU A 62 -5.47 19.62 -15.93
CA LEU A 62 -5.44 21.08 -15.95
C LEU A 62 -4.60 21.67 -17.09
N GLY A 63 -3.99 20.85 -17.95
CA GLY A 63 -3.23 21.31 -19.12
C GLY A 63 -1.86 21.95 -18.81
N LEU A 64 -1.30 21.73 -17.62
CA LEU A 64 -0.14 22.45 -17.11
C LEU A 64 1.24 21.83 -17.44
N VAL A 65 1.31 20.72 -18.20
CA VAL A 65 2.56 19.95 -18.44
C VAL A 65 2.71 19.50 -19.90
N SER A 66 3.92 19.61 -20.47
CA SER A 66 4.23 19.42 -21.89
C SER A 66 4.24 17.94 -22.38
N GLN A 67 4.31 17.70 -23.71
CA GLN A 67 4.44 16.36 -24.34
C GLN A 67 5.79 15.67 -24.11
N GLN A 68 6.82 16.41 -23.69
CA GLN A 68 8.17 15.88 -23.54
C GLN A 68 8.44 15.39 -22.11
N GLU A 69 8.03 16.16 -21.09
CA GLU A 69 7.96 15.73 -19.67
C GLU A 69 7.06 14.48 -19.52
N ARG A 70 6.14 14.30 -20.49
CA ARG A 70 5.20 13.18 -20.67
C ARG A 70 5.88 11.83 -20.85
N GLN A 71 7.05 11.75 -21.49
CA GLN A 71 7.76 10.49 -21.72
C GLN A 71 8.73 10.14 -20.58
N GLU A 72 9.28 11.14 -19.89
CA GLU A 72 10.15 10.95 -18.73
C GLU A 72 9.40 10.44 -17.49
N PHE A 73 8.19 10.94 -17.24
CA PHE A 73 7.40 10.53 -16.08
C PHE A 73 6.63 9.20 -16.29
N ALA A 74 6.23 8.91 -17.53
CA ALA A 74 5.44 7.72 -17.88
C ALA A 74 6.28 6.46 -18.11
N ARG A 75 7.59 6.58 -18.33
CA ARG A 75 8.53 5.45 -18.39
C ARG A 75 8.86 4.94 -16.98
N ASP A 76 7.99 4.09 -16.45
CA ASP A 76 8.35 3.01 -15.50
C ASP A 76 9.17 3.40 -14.26
N ALA A 77 8.76 4.48 -13.57
CA ALA A 77 9.48 4.95 -12.39
C ALA A 77 9.73 3.81 -11.40
N PRO A 78 10.98 3.46 -11.08
CA PRO A 78 11.34 2.51 -10.01
C PRO A 78 10.54 2.74 -8.71
N ALA A 79 10.20 4.00 -8.43
CA ALA A 79 9.32 4.43 -7.36
C ALA A 79 7.96 3.71 -7.33
N ARG A 80 7.35 3.35 -8.47
CA ARG A 80 6.06 2.64 -8.49
C ARG A 80 6.16 1.28 -7.82
N TRP A 81 7.19 0.51 -8.14
CA TRP A 81 7.41 -0.81 -7.57
C TRP A 81 7.69 -0.71 -6.07
N PHE A 82 8.48 0.28 -5.69
CA PHE A 82 8.73 0.63 -4.29
C PHE A 82 7.43 0.97 -3.54
N ILE A 83 6.58 1.85 -4.10
CA ILE A 83 5.31 2.27 -3.49
C ILE A 83 4.30 1.13 -3.43
N MET A 84 4.28 0.25 -4.44
CA MET A 84 3.43 -0.94 -4.41
C MET A 84 3.86 -1.87 -3.28
N GLY A 85 5.17 -2.17 -3.17
CA GLY A 85 5.71 -3.01 -2.11
C GLY A 85 5.46 -2.44 -0.71
N ILE A 86 5.73 -1.15 -0.50
CA ILE A 86 5.54 -0.51 0.79
C ILE A 86 4.06 -0.43 1.21
N SER A 87 3.16 -0.15 0.26
CA SER A 87 1.72 -0.08 0.55
C SER A 87 1.17 -1.43 0.98
N LEU A 88 1.57 -2.52 0.29
CA LEU A 88 1.15 -3.87 0.65
C LEU A 88 1.67 -4.29 2.02
N ALA A 89 2.94 -4.03 2.31
CA ALA A 89 3.55 -4.36 3.60
C ALA A 89 2.95 -3.57 4.76
N ILE A 90 2.71 -2.26 4.60
CA ILE A 90 2.00 -1.45 5.61
C ILE A 90 0.59 -2.00 5.84
N ALA A 91 -0.14 -2.35 4.78
CA ALA A 91 -1.48 -2.91 4.94
C ALA A 91 -1.48 -4.20 5.76
N VAL A 92 -0.53 -5.11 5.50
CA VAL A 92 -0.36 -6.34 6.30
C VAL A 92 -0.03 -6.01 7.75
N HIS A 93 0.95 -5.13 7.99
CA HIS A 93 1.35 -4.71 9.34
C HIS A 93 0.16 -4.17 10.15
N LEU A 94 -0.61 -3.25 9.57
CA LEU A 94 -1.78 -2.65 10.23
C LEU A 94 -2.88 -3.67 10.53
N CYS A 95 -3.01 -4.73 9.72
CA CYS A 95 -3.97 -5.81 10.00
C CYS A 95 -3.60 -6.62 11.24
N PHE A 96 -2.31 -6.78 11.56
CA PHE A 96 -1.86 -7.37 12.83
C PHE A 96 -2.11 -6.42 14.00
N ASP A 97 -1.90 -5.11 13.81
CA ASP A 97 -2.08 -4.11 14.86
C ASP A 97 -3.53 -3.93 15.33
N LEU A 98 -4.51 -4.41 14.58
CA LEU A 98 -5.93 -4.44 14.95
C LEU A 98 -6.24 -5.35 16.14
N PHE A 99 -5.33 -6.26 16.50
CA PHE A 99 -5.56 -7.25 17.53
C PHE A 99 -4.55 -7.15 18.69
N PRO A 100 -4.43 -5.99 19.37
CA PRO A 100 -3.63 -5.91 20.59
C PRO A 100 -4.30 -6.72 21.71
N ARG A 101 -3.52 -7.16 22.70
CA ARG A 101 -4.03 -7.90 23.87
C ARG A 101 -5.09 -7.12 24.64
N SER A 102 -4.98 -5.79 24.69
CA SER A 102 -5.96 -4.88 25.26
C SER A 102 -5.87 -3.51 24.60
N TRP A 103 -7.00 -2.81 24.51
CA TRP A 103 -7.09 -1.46 23.93
C TRP A 103 -6.86 -0.36 24.97
N GLY A 104 -5.74 -0.44 25.70
CA GLY A 104 -5.33 0.55 26.71
C GLY A 104 -4.05 1.29 26.33
N GLY A 105 -3.94 2.56 26.74
CA GLY A 105 -2.70 3.35 26.58
C GLY A 105 -2.13 3.32 25.16
N TYR A 106 -0.91 2.80 25.04
CA TYR A 106 -0.09 2.65 23.83
C TYR A 106 -0.67 1.74 22.73
N ALA A 107 -1.73 0.99 23.01
CA ALA A 107 -2.41 0.21 21.98
C ALA A 107 -3.30 1.08 21.06
N ARG A 108 -3.67 2.28 21.52
CA ARG A 108 -4.53 3.22 20.80
C ARG A 108 -3.69 4.12 19.93
N ILE A 109 -4.31 4.71 18.91
CA ILE A 109 -3.65 5.71 18.08
C ILE A 109 -3.40 6.97 18.92
N HIS A 110 -2.15 7.43 18.93
CA HIS A 110 -1.75 8.69 19.53
C HIS A 110 -1.83 9.82 18.50
N VAL A 111 -2.61 10.86 18.81
CA VAL A 111 -2.62 12.10 18.03
C VAL A 111 -1.55 13.02 18.61
N PRO A 112 -0.52 13.42 17.83
CA PRO A 112 0.49 14.36 18.29
C PRO A 112 -0.16 15.60 18.91
N LEU A 113 0.32 16.03 20.07
CA LEU A 113 -0.18 17.21 20.83
C LEU A 113 -1.56 17.07 21.48
N TYR A 114 -2.37 16.06 21.14
CA TYR A 114 -3.73 15.89 21.69
C TYR A 114 -3.89 14.63 22.57
N GLY A 115 -3.05 13.62 22.39
CA GLY A 115 -3.07 12.40 23.21
C GLY A 115 -3.76 11.21 22.54
N TRP A 116 -4.22 10.25 23.34
CA TRP A 116 -4.75 8.97 22.86
C TRP A 116 -6.19 9.06 22.38
N THR A 117 -6.47 8.48 21.22
CA THR A 117 -7.85 8.31 20.71
C THR A 117 -8.63 7.25 21.48
N THR A 118 -9.94 7.12 21.20
CA THR A 118 -10.75 6.01 21.71
C THR A 118 -10.41 4.70 20.98
N PRO A 119 -10.66 3.52 21.58
CA PRO A 119 -10.43 2.23 20.94
C PRO A 119 -11.10 2.10 19.57
N LEU A 120 -12.37 2.50 19.46
CA LEU A 120 -13.12 2.46 18.20
C LEU A 120 -12.46 3.33 17.12
N LEU A 121 -12.07 4.56 17.46
CA LEU A 121 -11.43 5.46 16.50
C LEU A 121 -10.06 4.92 16.04
N SER A 122 -9.30 4.30 16.94
CA SER A 122 -8.05 3.63 16.60
C SER A 122 -8.27 2.47 15.61
N GLN A 123 -9.25 1.61 15.89
CA GLN A 123 -9.59 0.48 15.01
C GLN A 123 -10.03 0.95 13.63
N LEU A 124 -10.92 1.94 13.57
CA LEU A 124 -11.38 2.53 12.31
C LEU A 124 -10.23 3.18 11.54
N TRP A 125 -9.31 3.85 12.22
CA TRP A 125 -8.14 4.47 11.58
C TRP A 125 -7.20 3.43 10.97
N LEU A 126 -6.90 2.34 11.70
CA LEU A 126 -6.07 1.24 11.20
C LEU A 126 -6.74 0.54 10.00
N LEU A 127 -8.05 0.25 10.09
CA LEU A 127 -8.82 -0.34 8.98
C LEU A 127 -8.83 0.56 7.74
N ALA A 128 -9.14 1.84 7.91
CA ALA A 128 -9.16 2.81 6.82
C ALA A 128 -7.77 2.94 6.18
N SER A 129 -6.71 2.95 6.99
CA SER A 129 -5.34 3.02 6.49
C SER A 129 -4.91 1.78 5.73
N ALA A 130 -5.20 0.59 6.25
CA ALA A 130 -4.97 -0.66 5.53
C ALA A 130 -5.73 -0.68 4.20
N PHE A 131 -7.00 -0.26 4.19
CA PHE A 131 -7.81 -0.16 2.98
C PHE A 131 -7.21 0.79 1.94
N VAL A 132 -6.82 2.02 2.34
CA VAL A 132 -6.22 2.99 1.42
C VAL A 132 -4.89 2.47 0.86
N CYS A 133 -4.06 1.83 1.68
CA CYS A 133 -2.81 1.20 1.24
C CYS A 133 -3.04 0.10 0.18
N LEU A 134 -4.00 -0.81 0.43
CA LEU A 134 -4.38 -1.83 -0.55
C LEU A 134 -4.93 -1.18 -1.83
N ARG A 135 -5.73 -0.13 -1.68
CA ARG A 135 -6.29 0.61 -2.81
C ARG A 135 -5.22 1.25 -3.67
N ILE A 136 -4.22 1.90 -3.06
CA ILE A 136 -3.05 2.46 -3.74
C ILE A 136 -2.34 1.35 -4.53
N ALA A 137 -2.03 0.22 -3.90
CA ALA A 137 -1.38 -0.90 -4.58
C ALA A 137 -2.19 -1.38 -5.80
N CYS A 138 -3.51 -1.59 -5.65
CA CYS A 138 -4.39 -1.96 -6.76
C CYS A 138 -4.38 -0.93 -7.91
N THR A 139 -4.35 0.38 -7.62
CA THR A 139 -4.28 1.40 -8.70
C THR A 139 -2.94 1.42 -9.45
N LEU A 140 -1.88 0.93 -8.82
CA LEU A 140 -0.54 0.90 -9.40
C LEU A 140 -0.30 -0.35 -10.23
N MET A 141 -1.06 -1.42 -10.02
CA MET A 141 -1.01 -2.66 -10.80
C MET A 141 -1.54 -2.44 -12.22
N ARG A 142 -0.72 -2.79 -13.22
CA ARG A 142 -1.03 -2.58 -14.64
C ARG A 142 -1.17 -3.89 -15.41
N ARG A 143 -0.49 -4.94 -14.96
CA ARG A 143 -0.41 -6.24 -15.64
C ARG A 143 -0.69 -7.37 -14.66
N ILE A 144 -1.03 -8.54 -15.19
CA ILE A 144 -1.40 -9.70 -14.38
C ILE A 144 -0.20 -10.27 -13.59
N GLU A 145 1.01 -10.14 -14.13
CA GLU A 145 2.24 -10.55 -13.44
C GLU A 145 2.47 -9.72 -12.18
N GLU A 146 2.10 -8.43 -12.22
CA GLU A 146 2.18 -7.53 -11.06
C GLU A 146 1.17 -7.89 -9.98
N PHE A 147 0.00 -8.41 -10.39
CA PHE A 147 -0.99 -8.95 -9.47
C PHE A 147 -0.45 -10.19 -8.75
N PHE A 148 0.13 -11.15 -9.47
CA PHE A 148 0.73 -12.33 -8.85
C PHE A 148 1.92 -11.98 -7.95
N LEU A 149 2.79 -11.06 -8.38
CA LEU A 149 3.89 -10.57 -7.55
C LEU A 149 3.37 -9.90 -6.28
N SER A 150 2.31 -9.10 -6.38
CA SER A 150 1.68 -8.44 -5.24
C SER A 150 1.04 -9.44 -4.28
N PHE A 151 0.34 -10.45 -4.80
CA PHE A 151 -0.22 -11.54 -4.01
C PHE A 151 0.88 -12.29 -3.24
N PHE A 152 1.95 -12.68 -3.93
CA PHE A 152 3.10 -13.33 -3.30
C PHE A 152 3.77 -12.42 -2.26
N GLY A 153 3.90 -11.12 -2.56
CA GLY A 153 4.42 -10.13 -1.62
C GLY A 153 3.59 -10.01 -0.35
N ILE A 154 2.25 -10.02 -0.46
CA ILE A 154 1.34 -10.08 0.70
C ILE A 154 1.58 -11.36 1.50
N VAL A 155 1.67 -12.52 0.84
CA VAL A 155 1.91 -13.81 1.52
C VAL A 155 3.23 -13.79 2.29
N VAL A 156 4.31 -13.29 1.68
CA VAL A 156 5.62 -13.17 2.34
C VAL A 156 5.56 -12.20 3.51
N ALA A 157 5.00 -11.00 3.32
CA ALA A 157 4.85 -10.01 4.40
C ALA A 157 4.00 -10.56 5.56
N PHE A 158 2.91 -11.27 5.23
CA PHE A 158 2.05 -11.92 6.20
C PHE A 158 2.79 -13.03 6.95
N ALA A 159 3.57 -13.87 6.26
CA ALA A 159 4.37 -14.91 6.89
C ALA A 159 5.42 -14.32 7.84
N VAL A 160 6.04 -13.20 7.47
CA VAL A 160 6.99 -12.48 8.34
C VAL A 160 6.28 -11.89 9.57
N ALA A 161 5.10 -11.29 9.41
CA ALA A 161 4.33 -10.78 10.55
C ALA A 161 3.81 -11.91 11.46
N ALA A 162 3.32 -12.99 10.85
CA ALA A 162 2.81 -14.16 11.53
C ALA A 162 3.90 -14.92 12.28
N SER A 163 5.15 -14.96 11.79
CA SER A 163 6.24 -15.61 12.51
C SER A 163 6.59 -14.87 13.81
N ALA A 164 6.39 -13.55 13.86
CA ALA A 164 6.53 -12.76 15.08
C ALA A 164 5.33 -12.92 16.02
N GLN A 165 4.11 -13.05 15.49
CA GLN A 165 2.86 -13.10 16.27
C GLN A 165 1.88 -14.18 15.75
N PRO A 166 2.18 -15.48 15.92
CA PRO A 166 1.44 -16.55 15.25
C PRO A 166 -0.01 -16.67 15.70
N HIS A 167 -0.27 -16.38 16.98
CA HIS A 167 -1.62 -16.37 17.57
C HIS A 167 -2.56 -15.33 16.94
N LEU A 168 -2.04 -14.30 16.26
CA LEU A 168 -2.83 -13.27 15.58
C LEU A 168 -3.08 -13.58 14.11
N ALA A 169 -2.39 -14.54 13.51
CA ALA A 169 -2.43 -14.78 12.07
C ALA A 169 -3.86 -15.03 11.56
N PHE A 170 -4.62 -15.89 12.25
CA PHE A 170 -6.01 -16.18 11.89
C PHE A 170 -6.90 -14.93 11.94
N PHE A 171 -6.69 -14.05 12.92
CA PHE A 171 -7.47 -12.82 13.04
C PHE A 171 -7.06 -11.78 12.00
N ALA A 172 -5.77 -11.64 11.71
CA ALA A 172 -5.22 -10.68 10.76
C ALA A 172 -5.55 -10.99 9.30
N VAL A 173 -5.70 -12.27 8.92
CA VAL A 173 -6.04 -12.64 7.53
C VAL A 173 -7.47 -12.26 7.15
N ILE A 174 -8.40 -12.21 8.10
CA ILE A 174 -9.80 -11.84 7.85
C ILE A 174 -9.96 -10.40 7.32
N PRO A 175 -9.52 -9.33 8.04
CA PRO A 175 -9.62 -7.98 7.52
C PRO A 175 -8.75 -7.80 6.28
N LEU A 176 -7.58 -8.43 6.19
CA LEU A 176 -6.72 -8.34 5.01
C LEU A 176 -7.43 -8.87 3.74
N THR A 177 -8.09 -10.02 3.83
CA THR A 177 -8.83 -10.62 2.71
C THR A 177 -10.07 -9.80 2.34
N VAL A 178 -10.87 -9.39 3.33
CA VAL A 178 -12.07 -8.57 3.11
C VAL A 178 -11.71 -7.23 2.48
N LEU A 179 -10.75 -6.49 3.06
CA LEU A 179 -10.31 -5.20 2.54
C LEU A 179 -9.63 -5.35 1.18
N GLY A 180 -8.84 -6.40 0.97
CA GLY A 180 -8.21 -6.70 -0.31
C GLY A 180 -9.24 -6.94 -1.42
N PHE A 181 -10.27 -7.73 -1.14
CA PHE A 181 -11.38 -7.96 -2.07
C PHE A 181 -12.12 -6.66 -2.40
N ILE A 182 -12.50 -5.88 -1.38
CA ILE A 182 -13.20 -4.60 -1.56
C ILE A 182 -12.34 -3.63 -2.38
N ALA A 183 -11.05 -3.47 -2.03
CA ALA A 183 -10.12 -2.58 -2.72
C ALA A 183 -9.92 -2.97 -4.20
N PHE A 184 -9.98 -4.26 -4.52
CA PHE A 184 -9.86 -4.78 -5.87
C PHE A 184 -11.14 -4.60 -6.72
N VAL A 185 -12.32 -4.81 -6.11
CA VAL A 185 -13.61 -4.71 -6.81
C VAL A 185 -14.01 -3.26 -7.05
N LEU A 186 -13.70 -2.35 -6.13
CA LEU A 186 -14.10 -0.95 -6.24
C LEU A 186 -13.56 -0.28 -7.50
N PRO A 187 -14.39 0.44 -8.26
CA PRO A 187 -13.95 1.13 -9.47
C PRO A 187 -12.86 2.16 -9.16
N GLY A 188 -11.82 2.21 -9.99
CA GLY A 188 -10.90 3.33 -10.07
C GLY A 188 -9.48 2.91 -10.44
N GLY A 189 -8.96 3.53 -11.50
CA GLY A 189 -7.66 3.20 -12.08
C GLY A 189 -7.70 2.00 -13.02
N SER A 190 -6.82 2.02 -14.03
CA SER A 190 -6.71 1.06 -15.13
C SER A 190 -6.73 -0.39 -14.62
N ARG A 191 -7.81 -1.15 -14.88
CA ARG A 191 -7.82 -2.59 -14.59
C ARG A 191 -6.66 -3.28 -15.33
N PRO A 192 -6.08 -4.35 -14.77
CA PRO A 192 -5.12 -5.17 -15.50
C PRO A 192 -5.75 -5.55 -16.84
N ARG A 193 -5.11 -5.14 -17.94
CA ARG A 193 -5.59 -5.54 -19.27
C ARG A 193 -5.25 -7.01 -19.42
N PHE A 194 -6.23 -7.88 -19.15
CA PHE A 194 -6.19 -9.25 -19.64
C PHE A 194 -6.08 -9.16 -21.16
N ALA A 195 -5.01 -9.71 -21.72
CA ALA A 195 -4.80 -9.71 -23.15
C ALA A 195 -6.02 -10.35 -23.83
N ARG A 196 -6.89 -9.53 -24.43
CA ARG A 196 -7.75 -10.03 -25.50
C ARG A 196 -6.79 -10.44 -26.60
N LYS A 197 -6.59 -11.74 -26.78
CA LYS A 197 -6.05 -12.27 -28.03
C LYS A 197 -6.88 -11.61 -29.13
N GLY A 198 -6.25 -10.78 -29.95
CA GLY A 198 -6.92 -10.14 -31.06
C GLY A 198 -7.55 -11.21 -31.91
N THR A 199 -8.86 -11.15 -32.08
CA THR A 199 -9.50 -11.71 -33.27
C THR A 199 -8.92 -10.92 -34.45
N ALA A 200 -7.86 -11.44 -35.05
CA ALA A 200 -7.43 -11.03 -36.37
C ALA A 200 -8.60 -11.36 -37.30
N VAL A 201 -9.40 -10.36 -37.63
CA VAL A 201 -10.33 -10.43 -38.75
C VAL A 201 -9.45 -10.42 -40.00
N ILE A 202 -9.15 -11.61 -40.51
CA ILE A 202 -8.60 -11.79 -41.85
C ILE A 202 -9.78 -11.52 -42.79
N THR A 203 -9.85 -10.32 -43.35
CA THR A 203 -10.65 -10.05 -44.54
C THR A 203 -9.71 -9.59 -45.64
N ASP A 204 -9.07 -10.57 -46.27
CA ASP A 204 -8.63 -10.48 -47.65
C ASP A 204 -9.20 -11.71 -48.35
N TRP A 205 -10.29 -11.50 -49.08
CA TRP A 205 -10.66 -12.34 -50.21
C TRP A 205 -10.84 -11.40 -51.40
N GLN A 206 -10.07 -11.73 -52.43
CA GLN A 206 -9.99 -11.11 -53.74
C GLN A 206 -11.36 -11.01 -54.43
#